data_AF-S9S715-F1
#
_entry.id   AF-S9S715-F1
#
_cell.length_a   1.000
_cell.length_b   1.000
_cell.length_c   1.000
_cell.angle_alpha   90.00
_cell.angle_beta   90.00
_cell.angle_gamma   90.00
#
_symmetry.space_group_name_H-M   'P 1'
#
loop_
_entity.id
_entity.type
_entity.pdbx_description
1 polymer ?
#
loop_
_entity_poly.entity_id
_entity_poly.type
_entity_poly.pdbx_seq_one_letter_code
_entity_poly.pdbx_strand_id
1 'polypeptide(L)'
;DTDLARFISRIRRAANARFILTTRAYIYEEARLQSEALSSPKLDVSNYVLDVGIYTRRIRARILYNHLIVAKVPDAHIYALFETGTIKKIVDHEHYNPRIVQALTDVERLDEITPGDYPGEFIRALDNPLVIWDNAFRTHIAPRCRHLLLSMFVSSEHGAEIDDVHEVFTSLHRVLCGAFSLPFGPKDFEEALRTLEGSFVTIRSGGVSFINPSVRDYLARYLSDKALIETMAPGMPTLRAARALYEHFKRINGINNQDKKRFLVACIPLAARAKDEDFWKPIPSQPKTWRLYGLSYTDRIYLLRSWWKTSGCNEFLASAEQIASSSSLWFGPWADGRALPKLIASLRAAPKGEREKTTILAQALEERLTTMLYSDLELDDVQRLRESVEPRKGHLPENTDYQVASAAHRAIVELPGKLDHIDSESQLDDFAKLVDELGPIAGATSTEIQRAKAAINARTDRIREETPNDNDPTDFETVLYDRDRFDDQDLRNLFASLLVIAD
;
A
#
# COMPACT_ATOMS: atom_id res chain seq x y z
N ASP A 1 -6.04 -11.51 -9.06
CA ASP A 1 -7.38 -11.08 -8.56
C ASP A 1 -8.52 -12.01 -8.93
N THR A 2 -8.60 -12.49 -10.18
CA THR A 2 -9.58 -13.52 -10.60
C THR A 2 -9.49 -14.83 -9.81
N ASP A 3 -8.33 -15.19 -9.27
CA ASP A 3 -8.15 -16.39 -8.44
C ASP A 3 -8.88 -16.30 -7.08
N LEU A 4 -8.86 -15.14 -6.42
CA LEU A 4 -9.55 -14.94 -5.14
C LEU A 4 -11.06 -14.95 -5.35
N ALA A 5 -11.56 -14.27 -6.38
CA ALA A 5 -12.96 -14.31 -6.76
C ALA A 5 -13.41 -15.74 -7.12
N ARG A 6 -12.61 -16.48 -7.93
CA ARG A 6 -12.87 -17.90 -8.23
C ARG A 6 -12.86 -18.77 -6.98
N PHE A 7 -11.96 -18.51 -6.03
CA PHE A 7 -11.90 -19.24 -4.76
C PHE A 7 -13.11 -18.99 -3.87
N ILE A 8 -13.53 -17.72 -3.73
CA ILE A 8 -14.75 -17.34 -2.99
C ILE A 8 -15.97 -18.02 -3.62
N SER A 9 -16.11 -17.97 -4.94
CA SER A 9 -17.18 -18.66 -5.67
C SER A 9 -17.17 -20.18 -5.46
N ARG A 10 -15.98 -20.80 -5.42
CA ARG A 10 -15.84 -22.24 -5.13
C ARG A 10 -16.26 -22.58 -3.70
N ILE A 11 -15.85 -21.80 -2.70
CA ILE A 11 -16.27 -22.03 -1.31
C ILE A 11 -17.78 -21.79 -1.15
N ARG A 12 -18.34 -20.79 -1.83
CA ARG A 12 -19.78 -20.51 -1.81
C ARG A 12 -20.62 -21.70 -2.29
N ARG A 13 -20.09 -22.49 -3.23
CA ARG A 13 -20.73 -23.71 -3.77
C ARG A 13 -20.60 -24.93 -2.86
N ALA A 14 -19.75 -24.88 -1.83
CA ALA A 14 -19.52 -26.00 -0.93
C ALA A 14 -20.42 -25.92 0.32
N ALA A 15 -21.32 -26.90 0.50
CA ALA A 15 -22.28 -26.93 1.61
C ALA A 15 -21.63 -27.03 3.01
N ASN A 16 -20.38 -27.47 3.08
CA ASN A 16 -19.63 -27.75 4.31
C ASN A 16 -18.41 -26.84 4.52
N ALA A 17 -18.29 -25.74 3.75
CA ALA A 17 -17.17 -24.83 3.84
C ALA A 17 -17.62 -23.41 4.21
N ARG A 18 -16.78 -22.73 4.99
CA ARG A 18 -16.91 -21.30 5.31
C ARG A 18 -15.57 -20.64 5.02
N PHE A 19 -15.61 -19.50 4.33
CA PHE A 19 -14.43 -18.68 4.07
C PHE A 19 -14.44 -17.49 5.03
N ILE A 20 -13.35 -17.31 5.78
CA ILE A 20 -13.15 -16.16 6.65
C ILE A 20 -11.93 -15.41 6.12
N LEU A 21 -12.14 -14.20 5.62
CA LEU A 21 -11.09 -13.30 5.17
C LEU A 21 -10.95 -12.15 6.17
N THR A 22 -9.75 -11.95 6.70
CA THR A 22 -9.45 -10.81 7.56
C THR A 22 -8.50 -9.87 6.84
N THR A 23 -8.92 -8.64 6.56
CA THR A 23 -8.10 -7.58 5.97
C THR A 23 -8.56 -6.22 6.53
N ARG A 24 -7.76 -5.17 6.36
CA ARG A 24 -8.17 -3.81 6.72
C ARG A 24 -9.21 -3.32 5.70
N ALA A 25 -10.26 -2.64 6.17
CA ALA A 25 -11.39 -2.23 5.32
C ALA A 25 -10.95 -1.47 4.07
N TYR A 26 -10.04 -0.49 4.20
CA TYR A 26 -9.58 0.28 3.04
C TYR A 26 -8.73 -0.55 2.05
N ILE A 27 -8.06 -1.63 2.49
CA ILE A 27 -7.31 -2.52 1.59
C ILE A 27 -8.28 -3.38 0.78
N TYR A 28 -9.35 -3.84 1.42
CA TYR A 28 -10.44 -4.50 0.71
C TYR A 28 -11.10 -3.54 -0.28
N GLU A 29 -11.42 -2.32 0.14
CA GLU A 29 -11.99 -1.30 -0.74
C GLU A 29 -11.06 -0.89 -1.88
N GLU A 30 -9.76 -0.76 -1.63
CA GLU A 30 -8.77 -0.48 -2.66
C GLU A 30 -8.65 -1.65 -3.65
N ALA A 31 -8.61 -2.90 -3.16
CA ALA A 31 -8.64 -4.08 -4.02
C ALA A 31 -9.96 -4.20 -4.80
N ARG A 32 -11.08 -3.76 -4.22
CA ARG A 32 -12.40 -3.72 -4.87
C ARG A 32 -12.45 -2.64 -5.95
N LEU A 33 -11.88 -1.47 -5.70
CA LEU A 33 -11.75 -0.38 -6.67
C LEU A 33 -10.78 -0.73 -7.81
N GLN A 34 -9.82 -1.62 -7.55
CA GLN A 34 -8.81 -2.06 -8.51
C GLN A 34 -9.17 -3.37 -9.24
N SER A 35 -10.20 -4.10 -8.81
CA SER A 35 -10.57 -5.40 -9.38
C SER A 35 -12.07 -5.52 -9.67
N GLU A 36 -12.41 -5.62 -10.95
CA GLU A 36 -13.78 -5.90 -11.42
C GLU A 36 -14.36 -7.20 -10.88
N ALA A 37 -13.53 -8.24 -10.73
CA ALA A 37 -13.96 -9.53 -10.22
C ALA A 37 -14.34 -9.46 -8.72
N LEU A 38 -13.77 -8.50 -7.97
CA LEU A 38 -14.05 -8.29 -6.55
C LEU A 38 -15.12 -7.20 -6.32
N SER A 39 -15.40 -6.34 -7.30
CA SER A 39 -16.44 -5.31 -7.24
C SER A 39 -17.84 -5.80 -7.59
N SER A 40 -18.00 -7.09 -7.91
CA SER A 40 -19.30 -7.71 -8.18
C SER A 40 -20.28 -7.52 -7.01
N PRO A 41 -21.52 -7.06 -7.25
CA PRO A 41 -22.56 -6.93 -6.21
C PRO A 41 -22.83 -8.23 -5.45
N LYS A 42 -22.56 -9.38 -6.07
CA LYS A 42 -22.73 -10.72 -5.47
C LYS A 42 -21.73 -11.03 -4.34
N LEU A 43 -20.64 -10.26 -4.24
CA LEU A 43 -19.63 -10.37 -3.17
C LEU A 43 -19.85 -9.35 -2.04
N ASP A 44 -20.62 -8.29 -2.31
CA ASP A 44 -20.87 -7.18 -1.38
C ASP A 44 -21.72 -7.61 -0.16
N VAL A 45 -22.60 -8.60 -0.35
CA VAL A 45 -23.57 -9.09 0.66
C VAL A 45 -22.94 -9.96 1.77
N SER A 46 -21.67 -10.35 1.63
CA SER A 46 -20.95 -11.21 2.59
C SER A 46 -19.92 -10.47 3.45
N ASN A 47 -19.91 -9.14 3.40
CA ASN A 47 -18.91 -8.32 4.08
C ASN A 47 -19.24 -8.13 5.56
N TYR A 48 -18.40 -8.68 6.44
CA TYR A 48 -18.38 -8.32 7.86
C TYR A 48 -17.14 -7.46 8.13
N VAL A 49 -17.33 -6.14 8.16
CA VAL A 49 -16.28 -5.21 8.59
C VAL A 49 -16.22 -5.26 10.11
N LEU A 50 -15.22 -5.95 10.64
CA LEU A 50 -14.90 -5.89 12.06
C LEU A 50 -14.22 -4.54 12.32
N ASP A 51 -15.03 -3.55 12.67
CA ASP A 51 -14.54 -2.22 13.00
C ASP A 51 -13.74 -2.28 14.31
N VAL A 52 -12.41 -2.27 14.16
CA VAL A 52 -11.47 -2.25 15.31
C VAL A 52 -11.63 -0.94 16.11
N GLY A 53 -12.29 0.08 15.56
CA GLY A 53 -12.72 1.30 16.25
C GLY A 53 -13.84 1.10 17.27
N ILE A 54 -14.50 -0.07 17.30
CA ILE A 54 -15.61 -0.36 18.22
C ILE A 54 -15.27 -1.58 19.08
N TYR A 55 -14.11 -1.58 19.75
CA TYR A 55 -14.01 -2.40 20.95
C TYR A 55 -14.98 -1.83 21.98
N THR A 56 -16.14 -2.47 22.13
CA THR A 56 -17.07 -2.13 23.21
C THR A 56 -16.35 -2.27 24.54
N ARG A 57 -16.81 -1.49 25.53
CA ARG A 57 -16.27 -1.52 26.89
C ARG A 57 -16.13 -2.95 27.44
N ARG A 58 -17.13 -3.80 27.20
CA ARG A 58 -17.13 -5.21 27.57
C ARG A 58 -16.00 -6.01 26.90
N ILE A 59 -15.77 -5.79 25.61
CA ILE A 59 -14.70 -6.48 24.87
C ILE A 59 -13.34 -6.09 25.45
N ARG A 60 -13.11 -4.79 25.66
CA ARG A 60 -11.86 -4.27 26.27
C ARG A 60 -11.64 -4.87 27.67
N ALA A 61 -12.68 -4.93 28.49
CA ALA A 61 -12.64 -5.55 29.81
C ALA A 61 -12.25 -7.03 29.75
N ARG A 62 -12.88 -7.80 28.86
CA ARG A 62 -12.57 -9.23 28.67
C ARG A 62 -11.16 -9.48 28.14
N ILE A 63 -10.67 -8.63 27.23
CA ILE A 63 -9.29 -8.71 26.75
C ILE A 63 -8.32 -8.54 27.93
N LEU A 64 -8.49 -7.48 28.73
CA LEU A 64 -7.64 -7.25 29.91
C LEU A 64 -7.72 -8.41 30.90
N TYR A 65 -8.94 -8.82 31.28
CA TYR A 65 -9.17 -9.93 32.19
C TYR A 65 -8.48 -11.22 31.75
N ASN A 66 -8.66 -11.60 30.47
CA ASN A 66 -8.07 -12.81 29.91
C ASN A 66 -6.55 -12.74 29.92
N HIS A 67 -5.96 -11.59 29.58
CA HIS A 67 -4.51 -11.43 29.59
C HIS A 67 -3.92 -11.53 30.99
N LEU A 68 -4.56 -10.94 32.01
CA LEU A 68 -4.12 -11.06 33.40
C LEU A 68 -4.09 -12.53 33.87
N ILE A 69 -5.12 -13.32 33.52
CA ILE A 69 -5.18 -14.75 33.88
C ILE A 69 -4.19 -15.58 33.07
N VAL A 70 -4.24 -15.48 31.74
CA VAL A 70 -3.48 -16.36 30.84
C VAL A 70 -1.99 -16.14 31.02
N ALA A 71 -1.58 -14.88 31.22
CA ALA A 71 -0.19 -14.55 31.50
C ALA A 71 0.20 -14.85 32.95
N LYS A 72 -0.73 -15.19 33.86
CA LYS A 72 -0.45 -15.44 35.29
C LYS A 72 0.23 -14.26 35.97
N VAL A 73 -0.32 -13.06 35.78
CA VAL A 73 0.14 -11.86 36.49
C VAL A 73 0.02 -12.08 38.01
N PRO A 74 1.03 -11.72 38.83
CA PRO A 74 0.97 -11.93 40.27
C PRO A 74 -0.22 -11.23 40.93
N ASP A 75 -0.83 -11.87 41.93
CA ASP A 75 -2.04 -11.37 42.59
C ASP A 75 -1.86 -9.98 43.21
N ALA A 76 -0.67 -9.68 43.73
CA ALA A 76 -0.33 -8.37 44.28
C ALA A 76 -0.46 -7.24 43.24
N HIS A 77 -0.06 -7.50 41.99
CA HIS A 77 -0.17 -6.55 40.88
C HIS A 77 -1.62 -6.39 40.41
N ILE A 78 -2.39 -7.49 40.36
CA ILE A 78 -3.83 -7.45 40.05
C ILE A 78 -4.60 -6.66 41.13
N TYR A 79 -4.28 -6.92 42.40
CA TYR A 79 -4.86 -6.20 43.54
C TYR A 79 -4.57 -4.70 43.47
N ALA A 80 -3.34 -4.31 43.13
CA ALA A 80 -3.00 -2.89 42.95
C ALA A 80 -3.80 -2.22 41.82
N LEU A 81 -4.05 -2.90 40.69
CA LEU A 81 -4.91 -2.38 39.63
C LEU A 81 -6.36 -2.19 40.09
N PHE A 82 -6.87 -3.13 40.89
CA PHE A 82 -8.23 -3.13 41.40
C PHE A 82 -8.45 -2.02 42.44
N GLU A 83 -7.63 -1.97 43.49
CA GLU A 83 -7.74 -1.01 44.60
C GLU A 83 -7.60 0.44 44.13
N THR A 84 -6.69 0.70 43.18
CA THR A 84 -6.48 2.05 42.63
C THR A 84 -7.57 2.48 41.63
N GLY A 85 -8.50 1.59 41.29
CA GLY A 85 -9.53 1.83 40.28
C GLY A 85 -8.97 1.95 38.86
N THR A 86 -7.74 1.52 38.62
CA THR A 86 -7.03 1.69 37.35
C THR A 86 -7.59 0.79 36.25
N ILE A 87 -8.20 -0.34 36.60
CA ILE A 87 -8.91 -1.22 35.64
C ILE A 87 -9.91 -0.43 34.78
N LYS A 88 -10.70 0.45 35.39
CA LYS A 88 -11.65 1.32 34.67
C LYS A 88 -10.91 2.27 33.72
N LYS A 89 -9.86 2.92 34.20
CA LYS A 89 -9.05 3.86 33.41
C LYS A 89 -8.40 3.17 32.20
N ILE A 90 -7.96 1.93 32.35
CA ILE A 90 -7.42 1.11 31.26
C ILE A 90 -8.52 0.80 30.24
N VAL A 91 -9.63 0.20 30.67
CA VAL A 91 -10.72 -0.24 29.78
C VAL A 91 -11.32 0.94 29.00
N ASP A 92 -11.49 2.08 29.67
CA ASP A 92 -12.10 3.28 29.09
C ASP A 92 -11.08 4.20 28.40
N HIS A 93 -9.80 3.80 28.31
CA HIS A 93 -8.74 4.61 27.72
C HIS A 93 -8.99 4.89 26.23
N GLU A 94 -8.75 6.13 25.79
CA GLU A 94 -8.89 6.53 24.38
C GLU A 94 -7.97 5.72 23.47
N HIS A 95 -6.72 5.50 23.90
CA HIS A 95 -5.69 4.74 23.18
C HIS A 95 -5.60 3.26 23.59
N TYR A 96 -6.71 2.66 24.04
CA TYR A 96 -6.72 1.24 24.41
C TYR A 96 -6.19 0.36 23.28
N ASN A 97 -5.12 -0.39 23.55
CA ASN A 97 -4.49 -1.27 22.58
C ASN A 97 -4.24 -2.65 23.21
N PRO A 98 -4.86 -3.73 22.70
CA PRO A 98 -4.65 -5.09 23.20
C PRO A 98 -3.19 -5.53 23.25
N ARG A 99 -2.32 -4.97 22.40
CA ARG A 99 -0.88 -5.27 22.41
C ARG A 99 -0.13 -4.61 23.57
N ILE A 100 -0.57 -3.44 24.00
CA ILE A 100 -0.03 -2.78 25.20
C ILE A 100 -0.46 -3.60 26.43
N VAL A 101 -1.72 -4.03 26.47
CA VAL A 101 -2.23 -4.93 27.50
C VAL A 101 -1.38 -6.20 27.54
N GLN A 102 -1.20 -6.88 26.41
CA GLN A 102 -0.35 -8.08 26.30
C GLN A 102 1.06 -7.82 26.86
N ALA A 103 1.71 -6.73 26.44
CA ALA A 103 3.09 -6.41 26.82
C ALA A 103 3.27 -6.08 28.30
N LEU A 104 2.24 -5.53 28.96
CA LEU A 104 2.25 -5.19 30.39
C LEU A 104 1.74 -6.33 31.27
N THR A 105 1.19 -7.38 30.68
CA THR A 105 0.87 -8.62 31.37
C THR A 105 1.97 -9.68 31.23
N ASP A 106 3.03 -9.40 30.47
CA ASP A 106 4.15 -10.32 30.27
C ASP A 106 4.97 -10.46 31.57
N VAL A 107 5.02 -11.68 32.12
CA VAL A 107 5.60 -11.98 33.43
C VAL A 107 7.09 -11.64 33.50
N GLU A 108 7.82 -11.86 32.40
CA GLU A 108 9.26 -11.58 32.36
C GLU A 108 9.58 -10.09 32.55
N ARG A 109 8.63 -9.20 32.25
CA ARG A 109 8.74 -7.75 32.50
C ARG A 109 8.20 -7.32 33.86
N LEU A 110 7.30 -8.11 34.45
CA LEU A 110 6.64 -7.76 35.72
C LEU A 110 7.58 -7.90 36.93
N ASP A 111 8.62 -8.72 36.82
CA ASP A 111 9.65 -8.88 37.86
C ASP A 111 10.41 -7.57 38.15
N GLU A 112 10.44 -6.63 37.21
CA GLU A 112 11.11 -5.33 37.35
C GLU A 112 10.20 -4.24 37.91
N ILE A 113 8.88 -4.48 38.01
CA ILE A 113 7.88 -3.48 38.39
C ILE A 113 7.25 -3.86 39.73
N THR A 114 7.31 -2.96 40.71
CA THR A 114 6.66 -3.22 42.01
C THR A 114 5.13 -3.18 41.86
N PRO A 115 4.37 -3.94 42.68
CA PRO A 115 2.91 -3.90 42.64
C PRO A 115 2.33 -2.49 42.76
N GLY A 116 2.94 -1.62 43.57
CA GLY A 116 2.48 -0.24 43.78
C GLY A 116 2.68 0.67 42.56
N ASP A 117 3.73 0.46 41.78
CA ASP A 117 4.05 1.25 40.59
C ASP A 117 3.31 0.76 39.34
N TYR A 118 2.88 -0.50 39.35
CA TYR A 118 2.26 -1.17 38.20
C TYR A 118 1.06 -0.42 37.59
N PRO A 119 0.09 0.11 38.37
CA PRO A 119 -1.01 0.88 37.80
C PRO A 119 -0.56 2.15 37.05
N GLY A 120 0.45 2.85 37.58
CA GLY A 120 1.01 4.05 36.97
C GLY A 120 1.74 3.74 35.66
N GLU A 121 2.55 2.67 35.66
CA GLU A 121 3.23 2.18 34.47
C GLU A 121 2.25 1.75 33.38
N PHE A 122 1.13 1.11 33.76
CA PHE A 122 0.11 0.68 32.80
C PHE A 122 -0.51 1.86 32.06
N ILE A 123 -0.92 2.89 32.81
CA ILE A 123 -1.50 4.10 32.22
C ILE A 123 -0.46 4.84 31.38
N ARG A 124 0.77 4.99 31.86
CA ARG A 124 1.87 5.64 31.11
C ARG A 124 2.13 4.97 29.76
N ALA A 125 2.06 3.65 29.71
CA ALA A 125 2.24 2.89 28.47
C ALA A 125 1.05 3.01 27.52
N LEU A 126 -0.19 3.15 28.03
CA LEU A 126 -1.36 3.47 27.22
C LEU A 126 -1.33 4.92 26.70
N ASP A 127 -0.86 5.86 27.51
CA ASP A 127 -0.65 7.27 27.15
C ASP A 127 0.46 7.41 26.09
N ASN A 128 1.48 6.55 26.15
CA ASN A 128 2.59 6.55 25.20
C ASN A 128 2.97 5.13 24.74
N PRO A 129 2.19 4.54 23.80
CA PRO A 129 2.41 3.20 23.26
C PRO A 129 3.81 2.97 22.69
N LEU A 130 4.48 4.07 22.31
CA LEU A 130 5.76 4.04 21.63
C LEU A 130 6.91 3.68 22.57
N VAL A 131 6.76 3.85 23.89
CA VAL A 131 7.80 3.52 24.88
C VAL A 131 8.10 2.02 24.91
N ILE A 132 7.06 1.19 24.77
CA ILE A 132 7.21 -0.27 24.74
C ILE A 132 8.12 -0.70 23.58
N TRP A 133 7.91 -0.07 22.42
CA TRP A 133 8.72 -0.33 21.23
C TRP A 133 10.10 0.29 21.34
N ASP A 134 10.27 1.46 21.97
CA ASP A 134 11.56 2.13 22.09
C ASP A 134 12.59 1.27 22.83
N ASN A 135 12.22 0.73 24.00
CA ASN A 135 13.10 -0.16 24.73
C ASN A 135 13.40 -1.42 23.92
N ALA A 136 12.37 -2.16 23.49
CA ALA A 136 12.55 -3.40 22.73
C ALA A 136 13.41 -3.21 21.45
N PHE A 137 13.21 -2.09 20.75
CA PHE A 137 13.95 -1.78 19.53
C PHE A 137 15.41 -1.40 19.81
N ARG A 138 15.68 -0.60 20.84
CA ARG A 138 17.03 -0.07 21.11
C ARG A 138 17.92 -1.07 21.84
N THR A 139 17.37 -1.84 22.75
CA THR A 139 18.14 -2.65 23.71
C THR A 139 18.04 -4.15 23.44
N HIS A 140 16.87 -4.66 23.02
CA HIS A 140 16.64 -6.10 22.93
C HIS A 140 16.94 -6.71 21.56
N ILE A 141 17.06 -5.89 20.49
CA ILE A 141 17.31 -6.40 19.14
C ILE A 141 18.63 -5.88 18.54
N ALA A 142 19.32 -6.79 17.85
CA ALA A 142 20.60 -6.51 17.22
C ALA A 142 20.47 -5.45 16.09
N PRO A 143 21.57 -4.75 15.72
CA PRO A 143 21.54 -3.77 14.62
C PRO A 143 20.95 -4.30 13.32
N ARG A 144 21.26 -5.54 12.92
CA ARG A 144 20.67 -6.19 11.73
C ARG A 144 19.14 -6.24 11.78
N CYS A 145 18.57 -6.52 12.96
CA CYS A 145 17.12 -6.55 13.14
C CYS A 145 16.51 -5.14 12.99
N ARG A 146 17.16 -4.13 13.57
CA ARG A 146 16.76 -2.72 13.39
C ARG A 146 16.83 -2.30 11.92
N HIS A 147 17.90 -2.65 11.22
CA HIS A 147 18.04 -2.34 9.79
C HIS A 147 16.92 -2.99 8.96
N LEU A 148 16.51 -4.21 9.28
CA LEU A 148 15.36 -4.86 8.63
C LEU A 148 14.05 -4.10 8.85
N LEU A 149 13.77 -3.65 10.07
CA LEU A 149 12.58 -2.84 10.36
C LEU A 149 12.60 -1.49 9.61
N LEU A 150 13.77 -0.85 9.50
CA LEU A 150 13.94 0.37 8.71
C LEU A 150 13.75 0.12 7.19
N SER A 151 14.24 -1.01 6.68
CA SER A 151 14.01 -1.42 5.30
C SER A 151 12.52 -1.66 5.02
N MET A 152 11.82 -2.34 5.93
CA MET A 152 10.37 -2.52 5.81
C MET A 152 9.62 -1.19 5.80
N PHE A 153 10.02 -0.24 6.64
CA PHE A 153 9.40 1.09 6.73
C PHE A 153 9.39 1.83 5.38
N VAL A 154 10.48 1.75 4.61
CA VAL A 154 10.60 2.41 3.30
C VAL A 154 10.10 1.56 2.12
N SER A 155 9.87 0.26 2.33
CA SER A 155 9.42 -0.66 1.28
C SER A 155 7.91 -0.66 1.07
N SER A 156 7.12 -0.68 2.15
CA SER A 156 5.66 -0.71 2.07
C SER A 156 5.01 -0.35 3.40
N GLU A 157 3.81 0.20 3.34
CA GLU A 157 3.00 0.49 4.51
C GLU A 157 2.30 -0.74 5.09
N HIS A 158 1.95 -1.72 4.26
CA HIS A 158 1.05 -2.82 4.62
C HIS A 158 1.71 -4.20 4.58
N GLY A 159 3.01 -4.22 4.27
CA GLY A 159 3.78 -5.43 4.04
C GLY A 159 4.28 -5.51 2.60
N ALA A 160 5.32 -6.29 2.40
CA ALA A 160 6.00 -6.44 1.12
C ALA A 160 6.45 -7.88 0.95
N GLU A 161 6.67 -8.28 -0.31
CA GLU A 161 7.34 -9.54 -0.61
C GLU A 161 8.71 -9.58 0.06
N ILE A 162 9.09 -10.75 0.61
CA ILE A 162 10.36 -10.91 1.32
C ILE A 162 11.55 -10.52 0.44
N ASP A 163 11.53 -10.88 -0.85
CA ASP A 163 12.61 -10.56 -1.78
C ASP A 163 12.77 -9.05 -2.02
N ASP A 164 11.67 -8.29 -2.00
CA ASP A 164 11.71 -6.83 -2.12
C ASP A 164 12.33 -6.19 -0.89
N VAL A 165 11.95 -6.68 0.29
CA VAL A 165 12.53 -6.21 1.56
C VAL A 165 14.01 -6.60 1.64
N HIS A 166 14.38 -7.78 1.13
CA HIS A 166 15.74 -8.25 1.09
C HIS A 166 16.65 -7.37 0.22
N GLU A 167 16.16 -6.93 -0.94
CA GLU A 167 16.86 -5.97 -1.81
C GLU A 167 17.17 -4.66 -1.06
N VAL A 168 16.16 -4.08 -0.43
CA VAL A 168 16.29 -2.84 0.37
C VAL A 168 17.20 -3.05 1.57
N PHE A 169 17.03 -4.16 2.28
CA PHE A 169 17.87 -4.53 3.42
C PHE A 169 19.34 -4.64 3.02
N THR A 170 19.65 -5.38 1.97
CA THR A 170 21.04 -5.64 1.57
C THR A 170 21.81 -4.34 1.31
N SER A 171 21.18 -3.39 0.61
CA SER A 171 21.80 -2.10 0.32
C SER A 171 21.90 -1.22 1.57
N LEU A 172 20.80 -1.06 2.30
CA LEU A 172 20.73 -0.21 3.48
C LEU A 172 21.64 -0.72 4.62
N HIS A 173 21.59 -2.02 4.87
CA HIS A 173 22.38 -2.67 5.91
C HIS A 173 23.88 -2.48 5.68
N ARG A 174 24.36 -2.62 4.44
CA ARG A 174 25.77 -2.38 4.10
C ARG A 174 26.19 -0.94 4.38
N VAL A 175 25.35 0.04 4.00
CA VAL A 175 25.65 1.47 4.22
C VAL A 175 25.69 1.79 5.71
N LEU A 176 24.70 1.35 6.49
CA LEU A 176 24.65 1.62 7.93
C LEU A 176 25.78 0.91 8.68
N CYS A 177 26.09 -0.34 8.33
CA CYS A 177 27.21 -1.06 8.94
C CYS A 177 28.55 -0.40 8.61
N GLY A 178 28.74 0.09 7.39
CA GLY A 178 29.93 0.86 7.02
C GLY A 178 30.04 2.19 7.78
N ALA A 179 28.93 2.93 7.91
CA ALA A 179 28.91 4.22 8.62
C ALA A 179 29.16 4.10 10.12
N PHE A 180 28.70 3.01 10.74
CA PHE A 180 28.80 2.78 12.18
C PHE A 180 29.85 1.73 12.58
N SER A 181 30.69 1.28 11.64
CA SER A 181 31.72 0.26 11.85
C SER A 181 31.19 -1.03 12.50
N LEU A 182 30.02 -1.49 12.05
CA LEU A 182 29.38 -2.71 12.55
C LEU A 182 29.80 -3.93 11.73
N PRO A 183 29.96 -5.10 12.36
CA PRO A 183 30.17 -6.35 11.62
C PRO A 183 28.89 -6.71 10.85
N PHE A 184 29.05 -7.25 9.65
CA PHE A 184 27.95 -7.79 8.85
C PHE A 184 28.39 -9.02 8.05
N GLY A 185 27.42 -9.88 7.72
CA GLY A 185 27.62 -11.17 7.05
C GLY A 185 26.49 -11.51 6.08
N PRO A 186 26.69 -12.54 5.24
CA PRO A 186 25.74 -12.91 4.19
C PRO A 186 24.42 -13.50 4.73
N LYS A 187 24.38 -13.88 6.01
CA LYS A 187 23.20 -14.48 6.68
C LYS A 187 22.40 -13.51 7.56
N ASP A 188 22.80 -12.25 7.59
CA ASP A 188 22.18 -11.26 8.49
C ASP A 188 20.70 -11.03 8.20
N PHE A 189 20.28 -11.16 6.93
CA PHE A 189 18.89 -11.02 6.55
C PHE A 189 18.03 -12.15 7.10
N GLU A 190 18.40 -13.42 6.83
CA GLU A 190 17.61 -14.56 7.31
C GLU A 190 17.59 -14.61 8.84
N GLU A 191 18.71 -14.29 9.50
CA GLU A 191 18.76 -14.21 10.96
C GLU A 191 17.89 -13.10 11.53
N ALA A 192 17.92 -11.90 10.94
CA ALA A 192 17.08 -10.78 11.36
C ALA A 192 15.60 -11.13 11.21
N LEU A 193 15.22 -11.71 10.07
CA LEU A 193 13.84 -12.09 9.78
C LEU A 193 13.33 -13.14 10.79
N ARG A 194 14.13 -14.19 11.05
CA ARG A 194 13.81 -15.22 12.04
C ARG A 194 13.70 -14.67 13.46
N THR A 195 14.55 -13.71 13.83
CA THR A 195 14.55 -13.11 15.17
C THR A 195 13.32 -12.21 15.41
N LEU A 196 12.86 -11.51 14.37
CA LEU A 196 11.74 -10.57 14.47
C LEU A 196 10.38 -11.23 14.29
N GLU A 197 10.32 -12.43 13.72
CA GLU A 197 9.08 -13.17 13.51
C GLU A 197 8.35 -13.41 14.83
N GLY A 198 7.05 -13.07 14.87
CA GLY A 198 6.22 -13.23 16.07
C GLY A 198 6.35 -12.10 17.10
N SER A 199 7.39 -11.28 17.02
CA SER A 199 7.63 -10.14 17.93
C SER A 199 7.34 -8.79 17.28
N PHE A 200 8.04 -8.46 16.18
CA PHE A 200 7.87 -7.20 15.44
C PHE A 200 7.23 -7.39 14.07
N VAL A 201 7.40 -8.57 13.47
CA VAL A 201 6.92 -8.86 12.12
C VAL A 201 6.11 -10.14 12.08
N THR A 202 5.25 -10.25 11.08
CA THR A 202 4.51 -11.46 10.74
C THR A 202 4.81 -11.83 9.30
N ILE A 203 5.11 -13.12 9.09
CA ILE A 203 5.38 -13.70 7.78
C ILE A 203 4.19 -14.52 7.35
N ARG A 204 3.66 -14.26 6.15
CA ARG A 204 2.55 -15.02 5.56
C ARG A 204 2.72 -15.09 4.05
N SER A 205 2.61 -16.28 3.49
CA SER A 205 2.54 -16.51 2.03
C SER A 205 3.65 -15.83 1.21
N GLY A 206 4.88 -15.80 1.72
CA GLY A 206 6.02 -15.14 1.04
C GLY A 206 6.15 -13.63 1.30
N GLY A 207 5.17 -13.02 1.96
CA GLY A 207 5.19 -11.63 2.39
C GLY A 207 5.59 -11.46 3.86
N VAL A 208 6.14 -10.29 4.17
CA VAL A 208 6.46 -9.83 5.53
C VAL A 208 5.75 -8.51 5.82
N SER A 209 5.14 -8.41 6.99
CA SER A 209 4.41 -7.22 7.45
C SER A 209 4.72 -6.94 8.92
N PHE A 210 4.52 -5.69 9.38
CA PHE A 210 4.61 -5.41 10.81
C PHE A 210 3.50 -6.15 11.56
N ILE A 211 3.81 -6.64 12.76
CA ILE A 211 2.87 -7.38 13.62
C ILE A 211 1.60 -6.58 13.94
N ASN A 212 1.72 -5.25 13.98
CA ASN A 212 0.61 -4.31 14.07
C ASN A 212 1.08 -2.87 13.67
N PRO A 213 0.15 -1.92 13.44
CA PRO A 213 0.47 -0.57 12.97
C PRO A 213 1.35 0.26 13.91
N SER A 214 1.28 0.03 15.23
CA SER A 214 2.02 0.83 16.21
C SER A 214 3.55 0.69 16.09
N VAL A 215 4.04 -0.42 15.52
CA VAL A 215 5.47 -0.56 15.19
C VAL A 215 5.88 0.46 14.14
N ARG A 216 5.06 0.65 13.09
CA ARG A 216 5.33 1.65 12.06
C ARG A 216 5.26 3.06 12.61
N ASP A 217 4.29 3.35 13.48
CA ASP A 217 4.17 4.66 14.15
C ASP A 217 5.39 4.96 15.03
N TYR A 218 5.87 3.93 15.75
CA TYR A 218 7.13 4.02 16.49
C TYR A 218 8.32 4.30 15.56
N LEU A 219 8.46 3.56 14.45
CA LEU A 219 9.55 3.79 13.49
C LEU A 219 9.50 5.18 12.87
N ALA A 220 8.31 5.70 12.57
CA ALA A 220 8.13 7.06 12.07
C ALA A 220 8.64 8.10 13.07
N ARG A 221 8.37 7.90 14.37
CA ARG A 221 8.91 8.76 15.44
C ARG A 221 10.42 8.57 15.63
N TYR A 222 10.91 7.33 15.60
CA TYR A 222 12.32 7.02 15.75
C TYR A 222 13.16 7.65 14.62
N LEU A 223 12.64 7.63 13.39
CA LEU A 223 13.17 8.32 12.23
C LEU A 223 12.90 9.84 12.28
N SER A 224 13.15 10.49 13.41
CA SER A 224 13.17 11.95 13.51
C SER A 224 14.59 12.51 13.43
N ASP A 225 15.61 11.66 13.58
CA ASP A 225 17.01 12.08 13.52
C ASP A 225 17.45 12.27 12.07
N LYS A 226 17.76 13.53 11.74
CA LYS A 226 18.27 13.94 10.43
C LYS A 226 19.57 13.23 10.06
N ALA A 227 20.52 13.07 10.98
CA ALA A 227 21.83 12.49 10.67
C ALA A 227 21.69 11.01 10.27
N LEU A 228 20.80 10.29 10.95
CA LEU A 228 20.47 8.92 10.59
C LEU A 228 19.88 8.85 9.18
N ILE A 229 18.87 9.67 8.87
CA ILE A 229 18.22 9.66 7.55
C ILE A 229 19.18 10.07 6.43
N GLU A 230 20.03 11.08 6.65
CA GLU A 230 21.07 11.48 5.69
C GLU A 230 22.06 10.32 5.45
N THR A 231 22.37 9.52 6.46
CA THR A 231 23.21 8.30 6.33
C THR A 231 22.49 7.18 5.57
N MET A 232 21.17 7.05 5.74
CA MET A 232 20.35 6.05 5.04
C MET A 232 20.15 6.36 3.55
N ALA A 233 20.10 7.64 3.17
CA ALA A 233 19.80 8.10 1.81
C ALA A 233 20.60 7.40 0.68
N PRO A 234 21.95 7.27 0.76
CA PRO A 234 22.72 6.58 -0.29
C PRO A 234 22.51 5.06 -0.30
N GLY A 235 21.92 4.47 0.75
CA GLY A 235 21.61 3.04 0.86
C GLY A 235 20.25 2.63 0.29
N MET A 236 19.53 3.54 -0.36
CA MET A 236 18.25 3.23 -1.02
C MET A 236 18.51 2.64 -2.41
N PRO A 237 18.13 1.38 -2.68
CA PRO A 237 18.44 0.74 -3.96
C PRO A 237 17.48 1.12 -5.10
N THR A 238 16.28 1.61 -4.78
CA THR A 238 15.20 1.90 -5.74
C THR A 238 14.68 3.32 -5.55
N LEU A 239 14.20 3.94 -6.64
CA LEU A 239 13.58 5.27 -6.56
C LEU A 239 12.34 5.28 -5.66
N ARG A 240 11.63 4.15 -5.58
CA ARG A 240 10.48 3.98 -4.69
C ARG A 240 10.88 4.10 -3.21
N ALA A 241 11.92 3.37 -2.78
CA ALA A 241 12.40 3.41 -1.40
C ALA A 241 12.99 4.79 -1.05
N ALA A 242 13.76 5.38 -1.98
CA ALA A 242 14.30 6.73 -1.82
C ALA A 242 13.19 7.80 -1.71
N ARG A 243 12.12 7.69 -2.52
CA ARG A 243 10.94 8.54 -2.41
C ARG A 243 10.27 8.40 -1.06
N ALA A 244 10.05 7.18 -0.58
CA ALA A 244 9.42 6.93 0.71
C ALA A 244 10.21 7.57 1.87
N LEU A 245 11.53 7.37 1.89
CA LEU A 245 12.41 7.98 2.89
C LEU A 245 12.42 9.52 2.79
N TYR A 246 12.44 10.07 1.58
CA TYR A 246 12.41 11.52 1.37
C TYR A 246 11.09 12.17 1.79
N GLU A 247 9.95 11.52 1.50
CA GLU A 247 8.63 12.00 1.93
C GLU A 247 8.52 12.02 3.45
N HIS A 248 9.07 11.01 4.13
CA HIS A 248 9.18 11.02 5.58
C HIS A 248 10.08 12.15 6.08
N PHE A 249 11.28 12.28 5.50
CA PHE A 249 12.25 13.31 5.87
C PHE A 249 11.67 14.72 5.82
N LYS A 250 10.91 15.06 4.77
CA LYS A 250 10.29 16.38 4.62
C LYS A 250 9.26 16.73 5.69
N ARG A 251 8.69 15.73 6.38
CA ARG A 251 7.67 15.92 7.42
C ARG A 251 8.28 16.15 8.81
N ILE A 252 9.59 15.95 8.97
CA ILE A 252 10.27 16.15 10.25
C ILE A 252 10.37 17.65 10.54
N ASN A 253 10.05 18.02 11.78
CA ASN A 253 10.15 19.40 12.25
C ASN A 253 11.60 19.91 12.19
N GLY A 254 11.80 21.10 11.63
CA GLY A 254 13.12 21.75 11.56
C GLY A 254 13.92 21.46 10.29
N ILE A 255 13.41 20.67 9.35
CA ILE A 255 14.09 20.40 8.07
C ILE A 255 14.00 21.60 7.12
N ASN A 256 15.15 22.19 6.80
CA ASN A 256 15.26 23.32 5.89
C ASN A 256 15.61 22.88 4.44
N ASN A 257 15.71 23.84 3.51
CA ASN A 257 16.01 23.54 2.10
C ASN A 257 17.44 23.02 1.88
N GLN A 258 18.40 23.42 2.71
CA GLN A 258 19.77 22.91 2.61
C GLN A 258 19.85 21.43 3.02
N ASP A 259 19.06 21.03 4.01
CA ASP A 259 18.92 19.64 4.45
C ASP A 259 18.30 18.78 3.35
N LYS A 260 17.21 19.26 2.75
CA LYS A 260 16.59 18.61 1.59
C LYS A 260 17.58 18.47 0.43
N LYS A 261 18.38 19.51 0.16
CA LYS A 261 19.41 19.47 -0.88
C LYS A 261 20.47 18.41 -0.59
N ARG A 262 20.99 18.34 0.64
CA ARG A 262 21.99 17.31 1.03
C ARG A 262 21.45 15.91 0.84
N PHE A 263 20.25 15.64 1.34
CA PHE A 263 19.59 14.34 1.15
C PHE A 263 19.51 13.98 -0.33
N LEU A 264 19.01 14.91 -1.16
CA LEU A 264 18.83 14.65 -2.58
C LEU A 264 20.17 14.46 -3.31
N VAL A 265 21.20 15.23 -2.98
CA VAL A 265 22.55 15.02 -3.56
C VAL A 265 23.04 13.59 -3.35
N ALA A 266 22.75 12.97 -2.19
CA ALA A 266 23.09 11.57 -1.94
C ALA A 266 22.33 10.57 -2.84
N CYS A 267 21.19 10.96 -3.41
CA CYS A 267 20.39 10.16 -4.33
C CYS A 267 20.79 10.31 -5.81
N ILE A 268 21.77 11.16 -6.16
CA ILE A 268 22.21 11.34 -7.56
C ILE A 268 22.69 10.01 -8.19
N PRO A 269 23.51 9.16 -7.54
CA PRO A 269 23.91 7.87 -8.11
C PRO A 269 22.73 6.94 -8.42
N LEU A 270 21.69 6.98 -7.58
CA LEU A 270 20.45 6.23 -7.83
C LEU A 270 19.70 6.80 -9.04
N ALA A 271 19.56 8.12 -9.12
CA ALA A 271 18.91 8.78 -10.26
C ALA A 271 19.61 8.48 -11.60
N ALA A 272 20.94 8.38 -11.61
CA ALA A 272 21.70 8.03 -12.80
C ALA A 272 21.36 6.64 -13.38
N ARG A 273 20.84 5.72 -12.55
CA ARG A 273 20.41 4.37 -12.96
C ARG A 273 18.90 4.24 -13.10
N ALA A 274 18.16 5.35 -12.98
CA ALA A 274 16.70 5.34 -12.97
C ALA A 274 16.08 4.79 -14.26
N LYS A 275 16.78 4.79 -15.39
CA LYS A 275 16.30 4.17 -16.64
C LYS A 275 16.38 2.64 -16.63
N ASP A 276 17.28 2.07 -15.83
CA ASP A 276 17.62 0.64 -15.82
C ASP A 276 16.88 -0.11 -14.70
N GLU A 277 16.17 0.61 -13.82
CA GLU A 277 15.36 -0.01 -12.77
C GLU A 277 14.13 -0.70 -13.38
N ASP A 278 13.92 -1.98 -13.10
CA ASP A 278 12.69 -2.67 -13.49
C ASP A 278 11.55 -2.28 -12.56
N PHE A 279 10.39 -1.89 -13.11
CA PHE A 279 9.19 -1.66 -12.31
C PHE A 279 8.23 -2.84 -12.29
N TRP A 280 8.48 -3.89 -13.08
CA TRP A 280 7.77 -5.15 -13.02
C TRP A 280 8.62 -6.20 -12.34
N LYS A 281 8.01 -6.97 -11.42
CA LYS A 281 8.63 -8.16 -10.84
C LYS A 281 7.70 -9.36 -11.01
N PRO A 282 8.22 -10.58 -11.20
CA PRO A 282 7.41 -11.77 -11.16
C PRO A 282 6.80 -11.94 -9.76
N ILE A 283 5.60 -12.49 -9.69
CA ILE A 283 5.01 -12.91 -8.41
C ILE A 283 5.64 -14.27 -8.05
N PRO A 284 6.36 -14.40 -6.92
CA PRO A 284 7.09 -15.63 -6.59
C PRO A 284 6.20 -16.87 -6.56
N SER A 285 4.96 -16.73 -6.07
CA SER A 285 3.97 -17.82 -6.01
C SER A 285 3.30 -18.12 -7.36
N GLN A 286 3.45 -17.26 -8.37
CA GLN A 286 2.80 -17.35 -9.67
C GLN A 286 3.76 -16.88 -10.79
N PRO A 287 4.70 -17.73 -11.25
CA PRO A 287 5.82 -17.32 -12.11
C PRO A 287 5.43 -16.74 -13.48
N LYS A 288 4.20 -16.99 -13.95
CA LYS A 288 3.67 -16.45 -15.21
C LYS A 288 2.98 -15.09 -15.04
N THR A 289 2.90 -14.60 -13.80
CA THR A 289 2.23 -13.34 -13.48
C THR A 289 3.26 -12.34 -12.98
N TRP A 290 3.02 -11.09 -13.32
CA TRP A 290 3.88 -9.97 -12.99
C TRP A 290 3.09 -9.00 -12.14
N ARG A 291 3.78 -8.33 -11.22
CA ARG A 291 3.23 -7.26 -10.40
C ARG A 291 4.01 -5.98 -10.61
N LEU A 292 3.29 -4.87 -10.49
CA LEU A 292 3.90 -3.55 -10.40
C LEU A 292 4.63 -3.43 -9.06
N TYR A 293 5.93 -3.22 -9.11
CA TYR A 293 6.81 -3.05 -7.95
C TYR A 293 7.36 -1.63 -7.86
N GLY A 294 7.93 -1.16 -8.97
CA GLY A 294 8.62 0.13 -9.06
C GLY A 294 7.72 1.28 -9.54
N LEU A 295 8.33 2.44 -9.75
CA LEU A 295 7.65 3.59 -10.35
C LEU A 295 7.59 3.44 -11.88
N SER A 296 6.47 3.83 -12.50
CA SER A 296 6.37 3.98 -13.96
C SER A 296 7.37 5.01 -14.48
N TYR A 297 7.69 4.99 -15.77
CA TYR A 297 8.67 5.94 -16.32
C TYR A 297 8.23 7.40 -16.13
N THR A 298 6.93 7.66 -16.28
CA THR A 298 6.36 8.97 -16.01
C THR A 298 6.49 9.37 -14.55
N ASP A 299 6.22 8.46 -13.60
CA ASP A 299 6.37 8.73 -12.17
C ASP A 299 7.84 8.96 -11.77
N ARG A 300 8.78 8.26 -12.41
CA ARG A 300 10.22 8.50 -12.23
C ARG A 300 10.58 9.91 -12.69
N ILE A 301 10.15 10.31 -13.88
CA ILE A 301 10.45 11.65 -14.42
C ILE A 301 9.80 12.73 -13.55
N TYR A 302 8.56 12.51 -13.08
CA TYR A 302 7.89 13.41 -12.15
C TYR A 302 8.70 13.57 -10.85
N LEU A 303 9.15 12.46 -10.27
CA LEU A 303 9.97 12.46 -9.05
C LEU A 303 11.29 13.19 -9.25
N LEU A 304 12.02 12.88 -10.33
CA LEU A 304 13.31 13.48 -10.66
C LEU A 304 13.18 14.99 -10.92
N ARG A 305 12.13 15.43 -11.63
CA ARG A 305 11.82 16.86 -11.76
C ARG A 305 11.57 17.51 -10.39
N SER A 306 10.80 16.86 -9.51
CA SER A 306 10.54 17.38 -8.16
C SER A 306 11.83 17.51 -7.34
N TRP A 307 12.74 16.54 -7.46
CA TRP A 307 14.05 16.56 -6.81
C TRP A 307 14.96 17.65 -7.38
N TRP A 308 14.98 17.84 -8.70
CA TRP A 308 15.65 18.98 -9.34
C TRP A 308 15.13 20.32 -8.82
N LYS A 309 13.80 20.53 -8.76
CA LYS A 309 13.19 21.77 -8.25
C LYS A 309 13.61 22.09 -6.82
N THR A 310 13.80 21.06 -5.99
CA THR A 310 14.14 21.23 -4.57
C THR A 310 15.64 21.41 -4.35
N SER A 311 16.48 20.68 -5.09
CA SER A 311 17.94 20.67 -4.90
C SER A 311 18.69 21.67 -5.77
N GLY A 312 18.14 22.01 -6.94
CA GLY A 312 18.82 22.73 -8.01
C GLY A 312 19.88 21.91 -8.76
N CYS A 313 19.97 20.59 -8.52
CA CYS A 313 20.96 19.70 -9.15
C CYS A 313 20.48 19.23 -10.53
N ASN A 314 21.17 19.65 -11.59
CA ASN A 314 20.79 19.36 -12.99
C ASN A 314 20.92 17.88 -13.35
N GLU A 315 21.66 17.09 -12.57
CA GLU A 315 21.81 15.65 -12.74
C GLU A 315 20.45 14.93 -12.73
N PHE A 316 19.52 15.38 -11.89
CA PHE A 316 18.16 14.82 -11.87
C PHE A 316 17.39 15.11 -13.15
N LEU A 317 17.54 16.32 -13.69
CA LEU A 317 16.88 16.68 -14.95
C LEU A 317 17.50 15.91 -16.12
N ALA A 318 18.83 15.74 -16.13
CA ALA A 318 19.52 14.92 -17.11
C ALA A 318 19.07 13.44 -17.07
N SER A 319 18.89 12.86 -15.88
CA SER A 319 18.33 11.51 -15.73
C SER A 319 16.89 11.42 -16.22
N ALA A 320 16.06 12.43 -15.95
CA ALA A 320 14.69 12.51 -16.45
C ALA A 320 14.64 12.57 -17.98
N GLU A 321 15.50 13.39 -18.60
CA GLU A 321 15.65 13.49 -20.06
C GLU A 321 16.15 12.18 -20.66
N GLN A 322 17.08 11.49 -20.00
CA GLN A 322 17.56 10.19 -20.46
C GLN A 322 16.45 9.14 -20.53
N ILE A 323 15.54 9.12 -19.54
CA ILE A 323 14.36 8.23 -19.55
C ILE A 323 13.42 8.63 -20.68
N ALA A 324 13.08 9.93 -20.80
CA ALA A 324 12.16 10.42 -21.82
C ALA A 324 12.65 10.17 -23.25
N SER A 325 13.95 10.30 -23.50
CA SER A 325 14.56 10.17 -24.83
C SER A 325 15.03 8.75 -25.17
N SER A 326 14.93 7.79 -24.25
CA SER A 326 15.44 6.42 -24.48
C SER A 326 14.53 5.59 -25.41
N SER A 327 14.97 5.32 -26.63
CA SER A 327 14.18 4.54 -27.60
C SER A 327 13.91 3.09 -27.18
N SER A 328 14.69 2.55 -26.23
CA SER A 328 14.51 1.19 -25.71
C SER A 328 13.40 1.06 -24.67
N LEU A 329 12.89 2.18 -24.12
CA LEU A 329 11.86 2.17 -23.09
C LEU A 329 10.48 2.35 -23.71
N TRP A 330 9.58 1.43 -23.38
CA TRP A 330 8.16 1.50 -23.73
C TRP A 330 7.35 2.17 -22.62
N PHE A 331 6.72 3.31 -22.92
CA PHE A 331 5.78 3.97 -22.02
C PHE A 331 4.40 3.33 -22.21
N GLY A 332 3.92 2.63 -21.20
CA GLY A 332 2.73 1.79 -21.31
C GLY A 332 1.43 2.58 -21.10
N PRO A 333 0.37 2.34 -21.88
CA PRO A 333 -0.92 3.01 -21.67
C PRO A 333 -1.50 2.82 -20.27
N TRP A 334 -1.30 1.62 -19.69
CA TRP A 334 -1.72 1.30 -18.32
C TRP A 334 -0.88 2.01 -17.26
N ALA A 335 0.46 1.93 -17.35
CA ALA A 335 1.37 2.46 -16.33
C ALA A 335 1.57 3.98 -16.42
N ASP A 336 1.56 4.55 -17.63
CA ASP A 336 1.95 5.92 -17.92
C ASP A 336 0.79 6.79 -18.44
N GLY A 337 -0.24 6.19 -19.07
CA GLY A 337 -1.28 6.93 -19.80
C GLY A 337 -2.09 7.93 -18.95
N ARG A 338 -2.30 7.66 -17.66
CA ARG A 338 -2.93 8.66 -16.76
C ARG A 338 -1.99 9.79 -16.38
N ALA A 339 -0.70 9.52 -16.19
CA ALA A 339 0.24 10.49 -15.63
C ALA A 339 0.92 11.34 -16.71
N LEU A 340 1.15 10.78 -17.91
CA LEU A 340 1.99 11.38 -18.95
C LEU A 340 1.40 12.70 -19.49
N PRO A 341 0.12 12.78 -19.89
CA PRO A 341 -0.49 14.06 -20.30
C PRO A 341 -0.47 15.10 -19.17
N LYS A 342 -0.65 14.67 -17.91
CA LYS A 342 -0.57 15.58 -16.74
C LYS A 342 0.82 16.17 -16.59
N LEU A 343 1.85 15.33 -16.74
CA LEU A 343 3.24 15.76 -16.65
C LEU A 343 3.58 16.74 -17.77
N ILE A 344 3.25 16.44 -19.03
CA ILE A 344 3.48 17.33 -20.17
C ILE A 344 2.82 18.69 -19.94
N ALA A 345 1.52 18.70 -19.62
CA ALA A 345 0.79 19.92 -19.37
C ALA A 345 1.42 20.75 -18.23
N SER A 346 1.86 20.09 -17.15
CA SER A 346 2.51 20.76 -16.03
C SER A 346 3.91 21.32 -16.35
N LEU A 347 4.62 20.77 -17.35
CA LEU A 347 5.88 21.30 -17.86
C LEU A 347 5.63 22.53 -18.74
N ARG A 348 4.63 22.45 -19.63
CA ARG A 348 4.25 23.55 -20.52
C ARG A 348 3.65 24.74 -19.77
N ALA A 349 2.90 24.48 -18.70
CA ALA A 349 2.34 25.50 -17.82
C ALA A 349 3.36 26.12 -16.84
N ALA A 350 4.57 25.57 -16.71
CA ALA A 350 5.55 26.03 -15.72
C ALA A 350 6.00 27.48 -15.94
N PRO A 351 6.47 28.20 -14.90
CA PRO A 351 7.03 29.55 -15.03
C PRO A 351 8.18 29.58 -16.06
N LYS A 352 8.38 30.74 -16.71
CA LYS A 352 9.34 30.90 -17.83
C LYS A 352 10.71 30.27 -17.56
N GLY A 353 11.32 30.54 -16.41
CA GLY A 353 12.66 30.02 -16.08
C GLY A 353 12.72 28.50 -15.84
N GLU A 354 11.63 27.87 -15.42
CA GLU A 354 11.52 26.40 -15.37
C GLU A 354 11.30 25.84 -16.78
N ARG A 355 10.37 26.44 -17.52
CA ARG A 355 10.00 26.02 -18.88
C ARG A 355 11.18 26.02 -19.84
N GLU A 356 12.02 27.06 -19.80
CA GLU A 356 13.24 27.15 -20.62
C GLU A 356 14.20 25.98 -20.35
N LYS A 357 14.33 25.56 -19.09
CA LYS A 357 15.22 24.46 -18.71
C LYS A 357 14.63 23.09 -19.03
N THR A 358 13.31 22.95 -19.01
CA THR A 358 12.63 21.65 -19.23
C THR A 358 12.05 21.50 -20.64
N THR A 359 12.43 22.35 -21.59
CA THR A 359 11.86 22.34 -22.94
C THR A 359 12.17 21.04 -23.69
N ILE A 360 13.42 20.56 -23.60
CA ILE A 360 13.86 19.30 -24.22
C ILE A 360 13.11 18.11 -23.62
N LEU A 361 13.02 18.06 -22.28
CA LEU A 361 12.22 17.06 -21.58
C LEU A 361 10.75 17.04 -22.04
N ALA A 362 10.12 18.20 -22.15
CA ALA A 362 8.73 18.30 -22.57
C ALA A 362 8.52 17.78 -24.00
N GLN A 363 9.41 18.13 -24.93
CA GLN A 363 9.38 17.64 -26.31
C GLN A 363 9.52 16.12 -26.38
N ALA A 364 10.49 15.54 -25.67
CA ALA A 364 10.68 14.10 -25.63
C ALA A 364 9.44 13.36 -25.07
N LEU A 365 8.77 13.93 -24.06
CA LEU A 365 7.54 13.35 -23.51
C LEU A 365 6.34 13.48 -24.45
N GLU A 366 6.25 14.55 -25.23
CA GLU A 366 5.22 14.70 -26.28
C GLU A 366 5.38 13.67 -27.39
N GLU A 367 6.63 13.35 -27.77
CA GLU A 367 6.94 12.25 -28.68
C GLU A 367 6.52 10.90 -28.09
N ARG A 368 6.68 10.69 -26.77
CA ARG A 368 6.17 9.48 -26.09
C ARG A 368 4.66 9.39 -26.11
N LEU A 369 3.97 10.48 -25.80
CA LEU A 369 2.51 10.51 -25.86
C LEU A 369 2.02 10.22 -27.28
N THR A 370 2.66 10.83 -28.28
CA THR A 370 2.37 10.58 -29.69
C THR A 370 2.57 9.09 -30.03
N THR A 371 3.70 8.50 -29.66
CA THR A 371 4.00 7.07 -29.89
C THR A 371 2.98 6.16 -29.23
N MET A 372 2.59 6.46 -27.99
CA MET A 372 1.56 5.73 -27.24
C MET A 372 0.18 5.83 -27.91
N LEU A 373 -0.19 7.02 -28.41
CA LEU A 373 -1.46 7.20 -29.12
C LEU A 373 -1.49 6.47 -30.46
N TYR A 374 -0.33 6.24 -31.10
CA TYR A 374 -0.23 5.46 -32.34
C TYR A 374 -0.06 3.95 -32.12
N SER A 375 0.11 3.48 -30.89
CA SER A 375 0.22 2.04 -30.63
C SER A 375 -1.13 1.35 -30.70
N ASP A 376 -1.07 0.02 -30.56
CA ASP A 376 -2.26 -0.78 -30.32
C ASP A 376 -2.81 -0.45 -28.92
N LEU A 377 -4.04 0.06 -28.85
CA LEU A 377 -4.72 0.49 -27.63
C LEU A 377 -6.08 -0.18 -27.53
N GLU A 378 -6.39 -0.73 -26.36
CA GLU A 378 -7.74 -1.20 -26.04
C GLU A 378 -8.67 -0.01 -25.70
N LEU A 379 -9.99 -0.25 -25.69
CA LEU A 379 -10.97 0.80 -25.41
C LEU A 379 -10.74 1.49 -24.05
N ASP A 380 -10.38 0.72 -23.02
CA ASP A 380 -10.06 1.25 -21.70
C ASP A 380 -8.81 2.13 -21.69
N ASP A 381 -7.80 1.78 -22.50
CA ASP A 381 -6.59 2.57 -22.64
C ASP A 381 -6.89 3.91 -23.30
N VAL A 382 -7.70 3.89 -24.36
CA VAL A 382 -8.17 5.10 -25.05
C VAL A 382 -8.96 5.99 -24.11
N GLN A 383 -9.92 5.43 -23.38
CA GLN A 383 -10.73 6.19 -22.43
C GLN A 383 -9.85 6.81 -21.33
N ARG A 384 -8.91 6.04 -20.77
CA ARG A 384 -7.96 6.52 -19.77
C ARG A 384 -7.11 7.69 -20.28
N LEU A 385 -6.64 7.62 -21.52
CA LEU A 385 -5.88 8.69 -22.15
C LEU A 385 -6.75 9.92 -22.40
N ARG A 386 -7.96 9.73 -22.93
CA ARG A 386 -8.94 10.80 -23.17
C ARG A 386 -9.26 11.56 -21.88
N GLU A 387 -9.59 10.87 -20.80
CA GLU A 387 -9.85 11.49 -19.47
C GLU A 387 -8.67 12.33 -18.96
N SER A 388 -7.44 11.93 -19.34
CA SER A 388 -6.23 12.66 -18.97
C SER A 388 -5.94 13.84 -19.90
N VAL A 389 -6.25 13.73 -21.19
CA VAL A 389 -6.00 14.76 -22.21
C VAL A 389 -7.06 15.87 -22.21
N GLU A 390 -8.34 15.52 -22.12
CA GLU A 390 -9.48 16.45 -22.28
C GLU A 390 -9.38 17.72 -21.39
N PRO A 391 -9.00 17.62 -20.09
CA PRO A 391 -8.88 18.81 -19.24
C PRO A 391 -7.67 19.70 -19.55
N ARG A 392 -6.81 19.30 -20.50
CA ARG A 392 -5.45 19.82 -20.69
C ARG A 392 -5.13 20.28 -22.12
N LYS A 393 -6.12 20.32 -23.01
CA LYS A 393 -5.99 20.69 -24.44
C LYS A 393 -5.09 21.91 -24.69
N GLY A 394 -5.26 22.99 -23.93
CA GLY A 394 -4.46 24.22 -24.09
C GLY A 394 -2.99 24.12 -23.66
N HIS A 395 -2.55 22.99 -23.09
CA HIS A 395 -1.19 22.77 -22.61
C HIS A 395 -0.54 21.52 -23.23
N LEU A 396 -1.19 20.90 -24.21
CA LEU A 396 -0.71 19.75 -24.95
C LEU A 396 -0.49 20.15 -26.42
N PRO A 397 0.27 19.36 -27.22
CA PRO A 397 0.38 19.61 -28.66
C PRO A 397 -0.99 19.71 -29.33
N GLU A 398 -1.16 20.66 -30.26
CA GLU A 398 -2.46 21.00 -30.88
C GLU A 398 -3.16 19.80 -31.53
N ASN A 399 -2.40 18.81 -32.02
CA ASN A 399 -2.93 17.61 -32.67
C ASN A 399 -3.29 16.47 -31.70
N THR A 400 -3.08 16.64 -30.39
CA THR A 400 -3.27 15.56 -29.41
C THR A 400 -4.72 15.07 -29.37
N ASP A 401 -5.69 15.98 -29.45
CA ASP A 401 -7.12 15.62 -29.49
C ASP A 401 -7.47 14.78 -30.72
N TYR A 402 -6.96 15.18 -31.88
CA TYR A 402 -7.12 14.43 -33.11
C TYR A 402 -6.47 13.04 -33.01
N GLN A 403 -5.29 12.96 -32.39
CA GLN A 403 -4.60 11.69 -32.16
C GLN A 403 -5.40 10.76 -31.22
N VAL A 404 -6.01 11.30 -30.16
CA VAL A 404 -6.90 10.54 -29.26
C VAL A 404 -8.15 10.06 -30.01
N ALA A 405 -8.80 10.93 -30.79
CA ALA A 405 -9.96 10.54 -31.59
C ALA A 405 -9.61 9.47 -32.63
N SER A 406 -8.44 9.59 -33.26
CA SER A 406 -7.92 8.60 -34.22
C SER A 406 -7.59 7.26 -33.54
N ALA A 407 -7.04 7.28 -32.32
CA ALA A 407 -6.82 6.09 -31.52
C ALA A 407 -8.14 5.41 -31.15
N ALA A 408 -9.15 6.19 -30.74
CA ALA A 408 -10.49 5.70 -30.45
C ALA A 408 -11.14 5.04 -31.69
N HIS A 409 -11.01 5.67 -32.86
CA HIS A 409 -11.53 5.12 -34.12
C HIS A 409 -10.89 3.76 -34.43
N ARG A 410 -9.56 3.66 -34.34
CA ARG A 410 -8.83 2.39 -34.53
C ARG A 410 -9.28 1.32 -33.54
N ALA A 411 -9.35 1.66 -32.25
CA ALA A 411 -9.77 0.72 -31.20
C ALA A 411 -11.17 0.14 -31.47
N ILE A 412 -12.12 0.97 -31.94
CA ILE A 412 -13.48 0.54 -32.28
C ILE A 412 -13.49 -0.36 -33.53
N VAL A 413 -12.77 0.03 -34.59
CA VAL A 413 -12.74 -0.71 -35.87
C VAL A 413 -12.08 -2.07 -35.72
N GLU A 414 -11.02 -2.16 -34.92
CA GLU A 414 -10.26 -3.39 -34.70
C GLU A 414 -10.85 -4.28 -33.60
N LEU A 415 -11.76 -3.74 -32.77
CA LEU A 415 -12.38 -4.46 -31.65
C LEU A 415 -12.87 -5.86 -32.01
N PRO A 416 -13.56 -6.10 -33.15
CA PRO A 416 -14.06 -7.44 -33.48
C PRO A 416 -12.98 -8.53 -33.54
N GLY A 417 -11.71 -8.18 -33.78
CA GLY A 417 -10.59 -9.12 -33.82
C GLY A 417 -9.86 -9.28 -32.48
N LYS A 418 -10.30 -8.59 -31.41
CA LYS A 418 -9.57 -8.43 -30.14
C LYS A 418 -10.41 -8.78 -28.90
N LEU A 419 -11.44 -9.61 -29.05
CA LEU A 419 -12.34 -9.97 -27.93
C LEU A 419 -12.10 -11.38 -27.38
N ASP A 420 -11.25 -12.19 -28.03
CA ASP A 420 -11.12 -13.61 -27.69
C ASP A 420 -10.43 -13.84 -26.34
N HIS A 421 -9.64 -12.89 -25.83
CA HIS A 421 -9.01 -12.96 -24.49
C HIS A 421 -9.91 -12.47 -23.36
N ILE A 422 -11.09 -11.93 -23.67
CA ILE A 422 -12.01 -11.38 -22.68
C ILE A 422 -12.97 -12.47 -22.25
N ASP A 423 -12.95 -12.80 -20.96
CA ASP A 423 -13.75 -13.87 -20.34
C ASP A 423 -14.80 -13.34 -19.34
N SER A 424 -15.06 -12.02 -19.35
CA SER A 424 -15.97 -11.33 -18.41
C SER A 424 -17.12 -10.65 -19.17
N GLU A 425 -18.36 -11.07 -18.92
CA GLU A 425 -19.55 -10.38 -19.46
C GLU A 425 -19.62 -8.92 -19.00
N SER A 426 -19.24 -8.62 -17.76
CA SER A 426 -19.23 -7.24 -17.25
C SER A 426 -18.25 -6.35 -18.02
N GLN A 427 -17.09 -6.90 -18.38
CA GLN A 427 -16.08 -6.16 -19.15
C GLN A 427 -16.59 -5.90 -20.58
N LEU A 428 -17.29 -6.88 -21.19
CA LEU A 428 -17.92 -6.72 -22.50
C LEU A 428 -19.06 -5.69 -22.47
N ASP A 429 -19.86 -5.66 -21.41
CA ASP A 429 -20.88 -4.64 -21.19
C ASP A 429 -20.27 -3.23 -21.09
N ASP A 430 -19.15 -3.09 -20.39
CA ASP A 430 -18.42 -1.83 -20.29
C ASP A 430 -17.81 -1.43 -21.63
N PHE A 431 -17.29 -2.37 -22.41
CA PHE A 431 -16.85 -2.11 -23.78
C PHE A 431 -17.99 -1.63 -24.68
N ALA A 432 -19.19 -2.19 -24.54
CA ALA A 432 -20.35 -1.75 -25.31
C ALA A 432 -20.71 -0.29 -25.00
N LYS A 433 -20.66 0.11 -23.72
CA LYS A 433 -20.85 1.51 -23.30
C LYS A 433 -19.75 2.41 -23.88
N LEU A 434 -18.49 1.98 -23.80
CA LEU A 434 -17.35 2.74 -24.34
C LEU A 434 -17.45 2.90 -25.86
N VAL A 435 -17.93 1.91 -26.60
CA VAL A 435 -18.18 2.03 -28.05
C VAL A 435 -19.24 3.10 -28.34
N ASP A 436 -20.33 3.13 -27.58
CA ASP A 436 -21.39 4.13 -27.72
C ASP A 436 -20.89 5.55 -27.38
N GLU A 437 -20.04 5.68 -26.36
CA GLU A 437 -19.47 6.95 -25.93
C GLU A 437 -18.37 7.47 -26.87
N LEU A 438 -17.43 6.61 -27.26
CA LEU A 438 -16.25 6.97 -28.05
C LEU A 438 -16.55 7.04 -29.55
N GLY A 439 -17.51 6.25 -30.06
CA GLY A 439 -17.84 6.18 -31.48
C GLY A 439 -18.13 7.55 -32.13
N PRO A 440 -19.05 8.36 -31.59
CA PRO A 440 -19.35 9.69 -32.13
C PRO A 440 -18.15 10.63 -32.10
N ILE A 441 -17.35 10.57 -31.03
CA ILE A 441 -16.18 11.43 -30.82
C ILE A 441 -15.05 11.06 -31.79
N ALA A 442 -14.90 9.77 -32.05
CA ALA A 442 -13.93 9.19 -32.97
C ALA A 442 -14.31 9.41 -34.46
N GLY A 443 -15.53 9.88 -34.74
CA GLY A 443 -16.05 9.95 -36.11
C GLY A 443 -16.33 8.57 -36.72
N ALA A 444 -16.57 7.55 -35.89
CA ALA A 444 -16.92 6.22 -36.35
C ALA A 444 -18.30 6.22 -37.01
N THR A 445 -18.41 5.53 -38.15
CA THR A 445 -19.67 5.35 -38.86
C THR A 445 -20.63 4.49 -38.05
N SER A 446 -21.93 4.67 -38.25
CA SER A 446 -22.94 3.79 -37.63
C SER A 446 -22.71 2.31 -37.95
N THR A 447 -22.18 2.01 -39.14
CA THR A 447 -21.81 0.64 -39.54
C THR A 447 -20.64 0.08 -38.73
N GLU A 448 -19.61 0.87 -38.44
CA GLU A 448 -18.47 0.45 -37.62
C GLU A 448 -18.89 0.21 -36.17
N ILE A 449 -19.67 1.13 -35.60
CA ILE A 449 -20.23 1.00 -34.24
C ILE A 449 -21.08 -0.27 -34.12
N GLN A 450 -21.99 -0.51 -35.06
CA GLN A 450 -22.84 -1.70 -35.05
C GLN A 450 -22.02 -2.99 -35.20
N ARG A 451 -20.98 -2.98 -36.02
CA ARG A 451 -20.07 -4.12 -36.17
C ARG A 451 -19.32 -4.43 -34.87
N ALA A 452 -18.83 -3.42 -34.18
CA ALA A 452 -18.17 -3.59 -32.88
C ALA A 452 -19.14 -4.18 -31.84
N LYS A 453 -20.35 -3.62 -31.71
CA LYS A 453 -21.37 -4.12 -30.78
C LYS A 453 -21.83 -5.55 -31.10
N ALA A 454 -21.98 -5.88 -32.38
CA ALA A 454 -22.30 -7.24 -32.80
C ALA A 454 -21.21 -8.25 -32.38
N ALA A 455 -19.93 -7.86 -32.48
CA ALA A 455 -18.82 -8.70 -32.03
C ALA A 455 -18.79 -8.89 -30.51
N ILE A 456 -19.09 -7.82 -29.74
CA ILE A 456 -19.23 -7.89 -28.28
C ILE A 456 -20.35 -8.85 -27.88
N ASN A 457 -21.53 -8.72 -28.48
CA ASN A 457 -22.66 -9.61 -28.21
C ASN A 457 -22.33 -11.07 -28.55
N ALA A 458 -21.71 -11.31 -29.71
CA ALA A 458 -21.30 -12.66 -30.10
C ALA A 458 -20.26 -13.27 -29.14
N ARG A 459 -19.36 -12.46 -28.55
CA ARG A 459 -18.45 -12.95 -27.50
C ARG A 459 -19.19 -13.21 -26.19
N THR A 460 -20.14 -12.36 -25.82
CA THR A 460 -20.98 -12.51 -24.61
C THR A 460 -21.78 -13.82 -24.68
N ASP A 461 -22.40 -14.10 -25.82
CA ASP A 461 -23.16 -15.34 -26.02
C ASP A 461 -22.26 -16.57 -25.93
N ARG A 462 -21.05 -16.53 -26.50
CA ARG A 462 -20.04 -17.61 -26.34
C ARG A 462 -19.69 -17.86 -24.87
N ILE A 463 -19.47 -16.81 -24.08
CA ILE A 463 -19.17 -16.93 -22.64
C ILE A 463 -20.34 -17.59 -21.89
N ARG A 464 -21.58 -17.21 -22.21
CA ARG A 464 -22.79 -17.81 -21.62
C ARG A 464 -22.95 -19.28 -21.97
N GLU A 465 -22.63 -19.66 -23.20
CA GLU A 465 -22.63 -21.07 -23.64
C GLU A 465 -21.55 -21.90 -22.93
N GLU A 466 -20.41 -21.29 -22.64
CA GLU A 466 -19.29 -21.92 -21.92
C GLU A 466 -19.51 -22.02 -20.39
N THR A 467 -20.52 -21.32 -19.85
CA THR A 467 -20.75 -21.21 -18.39
C THR A 467 -22.18 -21.66 -18.01
N PRO A 468 -22.39 -22.88 -17.45
CA PRO A 468 -23.73 -23.32 -17.07
C PRO A 468 -24.29 -22.53 -15.88
N ASN A 469 -25.50 -21.96 -16.07
CA ASN A 469 -26.41 -21.30 -15.12
C ASN A 469 -26.02 -21.31 -13.62
N ASP A 470 -25.64 -20.15 -13.08
CA ASP A 470 -25.62 -19.88 -11.63
C ASP A 470 -27.00 -19.33 -11.20
N ASN A 471 -27.75 -20.09 -10.41
CA ASN A 471 -28.92 -19.59 -9.68
C ASN A 471 -28.51 -18.51 -8.66
N ASP A 472 -29.30 -17.45 -8.53
CA ASP A 472 -29.06 -16.36 -7.58
C ASP A 472 -29.18 -16.79 -6.10
N PRO A 473 -28.43 -16.15 -5.18
CA PRO A 473 -28.45 -16.51 -3.76
C PRO A 473 -29.57 -15.80 -2.99
N THR A 474 -29.95 -16.44 -1.88
CA THR A 474 -30.90 -15.98 -0.85
C THR A 474 -30.21 -15.01 0.13
N ASP A 475 -30.90 -13.94 0.51
CA ASP A 475 -30.43 -12.89 1.44
C ASP A 475 -30.10 -13.42 2.84
N PHE A 476 -29.05 -12.86 3.47
CA PHE A 476 -28.75 -13.01 4.89
C PHE A 476 -29.29 -11.82 5.68
N GLU A 477 -30.11 -12.10 6.70
CA GLU A 477 -30.57 -11.09 7.66
C GLU A 477 -29.40 -10.52 8.48
N THR A 478 -29.29 -9.19 8.48
CA THR A 478 -28.33 -8.45 9.31
C THR A 478 -28.87 -8.36 10.74
N VAL A 479 -28.24 -9.05 11.69
CA VAL A 479 -28.54 -8.89 13.11
C VAL A 479 -28.03 -7.53 13.57
N LEU A 480 -28.96 -6.63 13.89
CA LEU A 480 -28.67 -5.35 14.54
C LEU A 480 -28.02 -5.60 15.91
N TYR A 481 -26.89 -4.95 16.16
CA TYR A 481 -26.24 -4.94 17.48
C TYR A 481 -27.20 -4.34 18.52
N ASP A 482 -27.59 -5.18 19.48
CA ASP A 482 -28.30 -4.75 20.67
C ASP A 482 -27.43 -3.75 21.46
N ARG A 483 -28.06 -2.73 22.08
CA ARG A 483 -27.36 -1.69 22.84
C ARG A 483 -26.80 -2.30 24.11
N ASP A 484 -25.57 -2.78 24.02
CA ASP A 484 -24.85 -3.37 25.13
C ASP A 484 -24.69 -2.39 26.31
N ARG A 485 -25.47 -2.57 27.38
CA ARG A 485 -25.28 -1.88 28.67
C ARG A 485 -24.28 -2.68 29.50
N PHE A 486 -23.00 -2.32 29.43
CA PHE A 486 -21.94 -2.82 30.31
C PHE A 486 -21.43 -1.69 31.19
N ASP A 487 -21.82 -1.68 32.46
CA ASP A 487 -21.61 -0.55 33.37
C ASP A 487 -20.41 -0.74 34.33
N ASP A 488 -20.19 0.22 35.23
CA ASP A 488 -19.09 0.19 36.20
C ASP A 488 -19.22 -0.98 37.20
N GLN A 489 -20.44 -1.40 37.50
CA GLN A 489 -20.69 -2.51 38.42
C GLN A 489 -20.39 -3.84 37.74
N ASP A 490 -20.79 -4.02 36.49
CA ASP A 490 -20.43 -5.18 35.68
C ASP A 490 -18.90 -5.33 35.55
N LEU A 491 -18.21 -4.21 35.32
CA LEU A 491 -16.76 -4.18 35.25
C LEU A 491 -16.14 -4.60 36.60
N ARG A 492 -16.60 -4.04 37.71
CA ARG A 492 -16.09 -4.42 39.04
C ARG A 492 -16.34 -5.88 39.36
N ASN A 493 -17.54 -6.40 39.07
CA ASN A 493 -17.89 -7.80 39.31
C ASN A 493 -16.99 -8.76 38.51
N LEU A 494 -16.70 -8.42 37.25
CA LEU A 494 -15.82 -9.23 36.40
C LEU A 494 -14.42 -9.35 36.98
N PHE A 495 -13.82 -8.27 37.49
CA PHE A 495 -12.45 -8.32 38.00
C PHE A 495 -12.35 -8.75 39.46
N ALA A 496 -13.42 -8.59 40.25
CA ALA A 496 -13.47 -9.07 41.62
C ALA A 496 -13.27 -10.60 41.71
N SER A 497 -13.71 -11.36 40.70
CA SER A 497 -13.49 -12.81 40.67
C SER A 497 -12.02 -13.23 40.58
N LEU A 498 -11.11 -12.34 40.15
CA LEU A 498 -9.68 -12.61 40.14
C LEU A 498 -9.04 -12.56 41.53
N LEU A 499 -9.66 -11.83 42.46
CA LEU A 499 -9.14 -11.62 43.82
C LEU A 499 -9.61 -12.71 44.80
N VAL A 500 -10.60 -13.52 44.40
CA VAL A 500 -11.23 -14.56 45.25
C VAL A 500 -10.48 -15.90 45.17
N ILE A 501 -9.44 -16.03 44.34
CA ILE A 501 -8.67 -17.27 44.18
C ILE A 501 -7.48 -17.35 45.16
N ALA A 502 -7.24 -16.30 45.96
CA ALA A 502 -6.24 -16.29 47.02
C ALA A 502 -6.88 -16.67 48.38
N ASP A 503 -7.20 -17.95 48.54
CA ASP A 503 -7.30 -18.62 49.85
C ASP A 503 -6.74 -20.04 49.76
#